data_AF-A0A432U5J6-F1
#
_entry.id   AF-A0A432U5J6-F1
#
_cell.length_a   1.000
_cell.length_b   1.000
_cell.length_c   1.000
_cell.angle_alpha   90.00
_cell.angle_beta   90.00
_cell.angle_gamma   90.00
#
_symmetry.space_group_name_H-M   'P 1'
#
loop_
_entity.id
_entity.type
_entity.pdbx_description
1 polymer ?
#
loop_
_entity_poly.entity_id
_entity_poly.type
_entity_poly.pdbx_seq_one_letter_code
_entity_poly.pdbx_strand_id
1 'polypeptide(L)'
;ALDSAMGGFNMKMEDYPDLKASENMMQLSEEMTTTENRIAAARQGYNDLVQKFNEYKKSFPAVILAGMFGFGDDANNLEFSESIEQLNDAPKNLFG
;
A
#
# COMPACT_ATOMS: atom_id res chain seq x y z
N ALA A 1 -3.11 -2.91 -3.11
CA ALA A 1 -4.54 -2.49 -3.12
C ALA A 1 -4.87 -1.67 -4.37
N LEU A 2 -4.26 -0.48 -4.56
CA LEU A 2 -4.52 0.35 -5.75
C LEU A 2 -3.94 -0.27 -7.04
N ASP A 3 -2.72 -0.80 -7.01
CA ASP A 3 -2.14 -1.56 -8.14
C ASP A 3 -3.02 -2.74 -8.61
N SER A 4 -3.50 -3.56 -7.67
CA SER A 4 -4.44 -4.66 -7.96
C SER A 4 -5.77 -4.16 -8.56
N ALA A 5 -6.31 -3.05 -8.04
CA ALA A 5 -7.50 -2.43 -8.59
C ALA A 5 -7.27 -1.87 -10.01
N MET A 6 -6.08 -1.31 -10.30
CA MET A 6 -5.70 -0.90 -11.65
C MET A 6 -5.56 -2.11 -12.58
N GLY A 7 -5.01 -3.23 -12.12
CA GLY A 7 -4.96 -4.48 -12.89
C GLY A 7 -6.36 -4.97 -13.28
N GLY A 8 -7.30 -4.98 -12.34
CA GLY A 8 -8.70 -5.32 -12.60
C GLY A 8 -9.41 -4.35 -13.54
N PHE A 9 -9.12 -3.05 -13.42
CA PHE A 9 -9.63 -2.02 -14.30
C PHE A 9 -9.09 -2.14 -15.72
N ASN A 10 -7.78 -2.36 -15.88
CA ASN A 10 -7.13 -2.54 -17.18
C ASN A 10 -7.67 -3.76 -17.93
N MET A 11 -7.93 -4.87 -17.23
CA MET A 11 -8.61 -6.04 -17.83
C MET A 11 -9.97 -5.67 -18.41
N LYS A 12 -10.81 -4.93 -17.66
CA LYS A 12 -12.11 -4.49 -18.17
C LYS A 12 -11.99 -3.49 -19.32
N MET A 13 -10.94 -2.69 -19.36
CA MET A 13 -10.71 -1.73 -20.46
C MET A 13 -10.38 -2.42 -21.79
N GLU A 14 -9.89 -3.66 -21.78
CA GLU A 14 -9.62 -4.41 -23.01
C GLU A 14 -10.90 -4.70 -23.82
N ASP A 15 -12.04 -4.83 -23.12
CA ASP A 15 -13.36 -5.01 -23.74
C ASP A 15 -13.92 -3.70 -24.36
N TYR A 16 -13.31 -2.54 -24.07
CA TYR A 16 -13.78 -1.21 -24.50
C TYR A 16 -12.65 -0.36 -25.13
N PRO A 17 -12.16 -0.71 -26.33
CA PRO A 17 -11.04 -0.02 -26.98
C PRO A 17 -11.30 1.46 -27.28
N ASP A 18 -12.53 1.83 -27.65
CA ASP A 18 -12.89 3.22 -27.92
C ASP A 18 -12.83 4.09 -26.65
N LEU A 19 -13.25 3.54 -25.50
CA LEU A 19 -13.16 4.23 -24.21
C LEU A 19 -11.72 4.32 -23.72
N LYS A 20 -10.93 3.27 -23.95
CA LYS A 20 -9.48 3.25 -23.65
C LYS A 20 -8.70 4.29 -24.43
N ALA A 21 -9.08 4.54 -25.69
CA ALA A 21 -8.47 5.57 -26.54
C ALA A 21 -9.00 6.99 -26.26
N SER A 22 -10.02 7.14 -25.41
CA SER A 22 -10.53 8.45 -25.01
C SER A 22 -9.46 9.23 -24.25
N GLU A 23 -9.24 10.49 -24.64
CA GLU A 23 -8.27 11.39 -24.00
C GLU A 23 -8.49 11.50 -22.48
N ASN A 24 -9.75 11.62 -22.05
CA ASN A 24 -10.10 11.69 -20.63
C ASN A 24 -9.69 10.43 -19.85
N MET A 25 -9.76 9.27 -20.50
CA MET A 25 -9.44 7.99 -19.88
C MET A 25 -7.94 7.75 -19.81
N MET A 26 -7.21 8.18 -20.84
CA MET A 26 -5.75 8.20 -20.84
C MET A 26 -5.21 9.09 -19.70
N GLN A 27 -5.78 10.29 -19.53
CA GLN A 27 -5.41 11.20 -18.43
C GLN A 27 -5.70 10.57 -17.06
N LEU A 28 -6.84 9.91 -16.89
CA LEU A 28 -7.16 9.22 -15.65
C LEU A 28 -6.15 8.10 -15.34
N SER A 29 -5.80 7.28 -16.33
CA SER A 29 -4.81 6.21 -16.17
C SER A 29 -3.44 6.75 -15.77
N GLU A 30 -3.04 7.90 -16.32
CA GLU A 30 -1.80 8.58 -15.98
C GLU A 30 -1.81 9.11 -14.54
N GLU A 31 -2.91 9.74 -14.12
CA GLU A 31 -3.07 10.24 -12.74
C GLU A 31 -3.09 9.09 -11.72
N MET A 32 -3.74 7.96 -12.05
CA MET A 32 -3.73 6.77 -11.19
C MET A 32 -2.32 6.18 -11.07
N THR A 33 -1.58 6.09 -12.17
CA THR A 33 -0.18 5.64 -12.18
C THR A 33 0.70 6.57 -11.34
N THR A 34 0.54 7.88 -11.50
CA THR A 34 1.25 8.90 -10.73
C THR A 34 0.92 8.78 -9.24
N THR A 35 -0.34 8.53 -8.91
CA THR A 35 -0.79 8.32 -7.53
C THR A 35 -0.19 7.05 -6.92
N GLU A 36 -0.16 5.94 -7.66
CA GLU A 36 0.47 4.69 -7.20
C GLU A 36 1.97 4.92 -6.94
N ASN A 37 2.67 5.61 -7.83
CA ASN A 37 4.08 5.96 -7.63
C ASN A 37 4.31 6.80 -6.35
N ARG A 38 3.42 7.76 -6.06
CA ARG A 38 3.47 8.55 -4.83
C ARG A 38 3.23 7.68 -3.59
N ILE A 39 2.26 6.76 -3.63
CA ILE A 39 1.98 5.82 -2.54
C ILE A 39 3.17 4.91 -2.29
N ALA A 40 3.78 4.37 -3.35
CA ALA A 40 4.97 3.53 -3.26
C ALA A 40 6.15 4.28 -2.64
N ALA A 41 6.41 5.50 -3.09
CA ALA A 41 7.47 6.34 -2.52
C ALA A 41 7.22 6.68 -1.04
N ALA A 42 5.98 6.99 -0.66
CA ALA A 42 5.61 7.25 0.74
C ALA A 42 5.80 6.00 1.62
N ARG A 43 5.42 4.81 1.11
CA ARG A 43 5.65 3.54 1.79
C ARG A 43 7.13 3.28 2.03
N GLN A 44 7.95 3.45 0.99
CA GLN A 44 9.39 3.28 1.09
C GLN A 44 9.97 4.25 2.12
N GLY A 45 9.63 5.54 2.03
CA GLY A 45 10.11 6.55 2.98
C GLY A 45 9.72 6.25 4.43
N TYR A 46 8.51 5.75 4.68
CA TYR A 46 8.10 5.30 6.02
C TYR A 46 8.94 4.11 6.50
N ASN A 47 9.10 3.09 5.68
CA ASN A 47 9.86 1.88 6.04
C ASN A 47 11.33 2.20 6.29
N ASP A 48 11.93 3.10 5.50
CA ASP A 48 13.31 3.56 5.70
C ASP A 48 13.46 4.29 7.06
N LEU A 49 12.47 5.08 7.46
CA LEU A 49 12.47 5.74 8.78
C LEU A 49 12.32 4.74 9.92
N VAL A 50 11.42 3.76 9.77
CA VAL A 50 11.24 2.66 10.72
C VAL A 50 12.53 1.86 10.88
N GLN A 51 13.19 1.54 9.77
CA GLN A 51 14.46 0.83 9.78
C GLN A 51 15.54 1.63 10.52
N LYS A 52 15.72 2.91 10.19
CA LYS A 52 16.68 3.79 10.88
C LYS A 52 16.39 3.91 12.38
N PHE A 53 15.11 4.02 12.74
CA PHE A 53 14.69 4.06 14.14
C PHE A 53 15.05 2.77 14.88
N ASN A 54 14.76 1.61 14.28
CA ASN A 54 15.07 0.31 14.84
C ASN A 54 16.59 0.10 14.97
N GLU A 55 17.38 0.51 13.97
CA GLU A 55 18.84 0.49 14.01
C GLU A 55 19.39 1.37 15.14
N TYR A 56 18.91 2.61 15.25
CA TYR A 56 19.30 3.52 16.32
C TYR A 56 18.98 2.93 17.70
N LYS A 57 17.77 2.41 17.88
CA LYS A 57 17.34 1.77 19.14
C LYS A 57 18.20 0.54 19.49
N LYS A 58 18.70 -0.20 18.48
CA LYS A 58 19.60 -1.35 18.66
C LYS A 58 21.08 -0.96 18.85
N SER A 59 21.43 0.32 18.71
CA SER A 59 22.79 0.80 18.93
C SER A 59 23.09 1.06 20.41
N PHE A 60 24.36 0.99 20.79
CA PHE A 60 24.78 1.39 22.14
C PHE A 60 24.77 2.93 22.27
N PRO A 61 24.24 3.51 23.36
CA PRO A 61 23.71 2.85 24.57
C PRO A 61 22.20 2.57 24.56
N ALA A 62 21.49 2.98 23.51
CA ALA A 62 20.03 2.92 23.40
C ALA A 62 19.46 1.51 23.65
N VAL A 63 20.13 0.46 23.16
CA VAL A 63 19.68 -0.94 23.32
C VAL A 63 19.60 -1.39 24.78
N ILE A 64 20.49 -0.87 25.63
CA ILE A 64 20.52 -1.20 27.07
C ILE A 64 19.33 -0.54 27.77
N LEU A 65 19.11 0.75 27.50
CA LEU A 65 17.99 1.49 28.06
C LEU A 65 16.66 0.92 27.56
N ALA A 66 16.55 0.60 26.27
CA ALA A 66 15.35 -0.01 25.68
C ALA A 66 15.01 -1.36 26.36
N GLY A 67 16.02 -2.21 26.60
CA GLY A 67 15.82 -3.47 27.33
C GLY A 67 15.44 -3.28 28.80
N MET A 68 16.03 -2.31 29.50
CA MET A 68 15.75 -2.03 30.91
C MET A 68 14.33 -1.49 31.15
N PHE A 69 13.76 -0.74 30.19
CA PHE A 69 12.44 -0.12 30.31
C PHE A 69 11.34 -0.83 29.50
N GLY A 70 11.63 -2.00 28.90
CA GLY A 70 10.63 -2.80 28.18
C GLY A 70 10.25 -2.27 26.79
N PHE A 71 11.04 -1.39 26.20
CA PHE A 71 10.84 -0.85 24.84
C PHE A 71 11.66 -1.64 23.79
N GLY A 72 11.84 -2.94 24.00
CA GLY A 72 12.70 -3.78 23.16
C GLY A 72 12.17 -4.01 21.74
N ASP A 73 10.85 -3.96 21.55
CA ASP A 73 10.20 -4.36 20.30
C ASP A 73 10.38 -3.36 19.17
N ASP A 74 10.65 -3.87 17.96
CA ASP A 74 10.84 -3.07 16.75
C ASP A 74 9.55 -2.40 16.29
N ALA A 75 9.68 -1.19 15.76
CA ALA A 75 8.59 -0.56 15.03
C ALA A 75 8.31 -1.37 13.75
N ASN A 76 7.03 -1.56 13.45
CA ASN A 76 6.58 -2.35 12.30
C ASN A 76 6.69 -1.53 11.01
N ASN A 77 6.99 -2.22 9.90
CA ASN A 77 6.91 -1.63 8.57
C ASN A 77 5.46 -1.37 8.16
N LEU A 78 5.27 -0.43 7.24
CA LEU A 78 3.98 -0.20 6.60
C LEU A 78 3.76 -1.26 5.52
N GLU A 79 2.92 -2.24 5.87
CA GLU A 79 2.45 -3.26 4.95
C GLU A 79 0.97 -3.02 4.66
N PHE A 80 0.65 -2.85 3.37
CA PHE A 80 -0.73 -2.86 2.93
C PHE A 80 -1.10 -4.31 2.70
N SER A 81 -1.78 -4.93 3.65
CA SER A 81 -2.26 -6.31 3.51
C SER A 81 -3.07 -6.45 2.21
N GLU A 82 -2.88 -7.54 1.48
CA GLU A 82 -3.66 -7.94 0.30
C GLU A 82 -5.11 -8.29 0.67
N SER A 83 -5.76 -7.48 1.50
CA SER A 83 -7.09 -7.72 2.03
C SER A 83 -8.15 -7.24 1.03
N ILE A 84 -8.09 -7.72 -0.21
CA ILE A 84 -9.27 -7.70 -1.10
C ILE A 84 -10.09 -8.98 -0.88
N GLU A 85 -9.47 -10.10 -0.48
CA GLU A 85 -10.21 -11.34 -0.18
C GLU A 85 -11.14 -11.19 1.04
N GLN A 86 -10.78 -10.37 2.04
CA GLN A 86 -11.60 -10.15 3.24
C GLN A 86 -12.72 -9.12 3.06
N LEU A 87 -12.80 -8.42 1.93
CA LEU A 87 -13.93 -7.54 1.59
C LEU A 87 -14.97 -8.24 0.69
N ASN A 88 -14.71 -9.47 0.27
CA ASN A 88 -15.61 -10.25 -0.59
C ASN A 88 -16.75 -10.97 0.18
N ASP A 89 -16.82 -10.77 1.50
CA ASP A 89 -17.99 -11.09 2.34
C ASP A 89 -19.07 -9.99 2.23
N ALA A 90 -19.25 -9.42 1.04
CA ALA A 90 -20.50 -8.73 0.74
C ALA A 90 -21.63 -9.76 0.96
N PRO A 91 -22.62 -9.49 1.82
CA PRO A 91 -23.67 -10.46 2.09
C PRO A 91 -24.36 -10.78 0.77
N LYS A 92 -24.16 -12.00 0.26
CA LYS A 92 -24.69 -12.49 -1.01
C LYS A 92 -26.24 -12.56 -1.05
N ASN A 93 -26.89 -12.07 0.00
CA ASN A 93 -28.32 -12.19 0.27
C ASN A 93 -29.00 -10.86 0.64
N LEU A 94 -28.53 -9.70 0.14
CA LEU A 94 -29.21 -8.43 0.44
C LEU A 94 -30.56 -8.25 -0.31
N PHE A 95 -30.91 -9.20 -1.19
CA PHE A 95 -32.18 -9.24 -1.91
C PHE A 95 -32.77 -10.66 -1.98
N GLY A 96 -32.70 -11.38 -0.86
CA GLY A 96 -33.54 -12.56 -0.60
C GLY A 96 -34.62 -12.23 0.41
#